data_AF-A0A1K9Z003-F1
#
_entry.id   AF-A0A1K9Z003-F1
#
_cell.length_a   1.000
_cell.length_b   1.000
_cell.length_c   1.000
_cell.angle_alpha   90.00
_cell.angle_beta   90.00
_cell.angle_gamma   90.00
#
_symmetry.space_group_name_H-M   'P 1'
#
loop_
_entity.id
_entity.type
_entity.pdbx_description
1 polymer ?
#
loop_
_entity_poly.entity_id
_entity_poly.type
_entity_poly.pdbx_seq_one_letter_code
_entity_poly.pdbx_strand_id
1 'polypeptide(L)'
;MFKKILPLVVLSSLVVGCTASPTGRNQVLLYSSGDMSQLGVQSFEQIKQQEKINTDPKLNNYVQCITDTLTHYVDQPTNWDVVIFDSPQVNAFALPGGHIGVYTGLLKVAKTPSQLAAVMGHEMTLW
;
A
#
# COMPACT_ATOMS: atom_id res chain seq x y z
N MET A 1 26.74 45.12 -12.68
CA MET A 1 25.79 44.15 -13.29
C MET A 1 25.82 42.76 -12.64
N PHE A 2 26.96 42.30 -12.10
CA PHE A 2 27.09 40.99 -11.43
C PHE A 2 26.23 40.76 -10.16
N LYS A 3 25.93 41.81 -9.37
CA LYS A 3 25.09 41.67 -8.15
C LYS A 3 23.65 41.22 -8.41
N LYS A 4 23.12 41.41 -9.64
CA LYS A 4 21.76 40.97 -10.01
C LYS A 4 21.72 39.53 -10.55
N ILE A 5 22.87 38.94 -10.89
CA ILE A 5 22.97 37.58 -11.44
C ILE A 5 23.03 36.54 -10.32
N LEU A 6 23.62 36.90 -9.18
CA LEU A 6 23.74 36.04 -8.00
C LEU A 6 22.40 35.46 -7.48
N PRO A 7 21.30 36.23 -7.32
CA PRO A 7 20.03 35.65 -6.85
C PRO A 7 19.38 34.73 -7.91
N LEU A 8 19.63 34.97 -9.20
CA LEU A 8 19.08 34.15 -10.29
C LEU A 8 19.75 32.76 -10.35
N VAL A 9 21.06 32.71 -10.09
CA VAL A 9 21.81 31.45 -10.02
C VAL A 9 21.40 30.64 -8.79
N VAL A 10 21.22 31.29 -7.63
CA VAL A 10 20.75 30.60 -6.40
C VAL A 10 19.35 30.03 -6.56
N LEU A 11 18.45 30.74 -7.26
CA LEU A 11 17.11 30.24 -7.56
C LEU A 11 17.12 29.07 -8.56
N SER A 12 18.03 29.08 -9.54
CA SER A 12 18.17 27.99 -10.51
C SER A 12 18.79 26.73 -9.92
N SER A 13 19.59 26.83 -8.86
CA SER A 13 20.21 25.68 -8.17
C SER A 13 19.23 24.85 -7.35
N LEU A 14 18.05 25.38 -7.02
CA LEU A 14 17.03 24.69 -6.21
C LEU A 14 16.21 23.65 -6.99
N VAL A 15 16.38 23.54 -8.32
CA VAL A 15 15.51 22.71 -9.19
C VAL A 15 16.19 21.40 -9.62
N VAL A 16 17.40 21.09 -9.15
CA VAL A 16 18.08 19.82 -9.49
C VAL A 16 17.71 18.73 -8.48
N GLY A 17 16.47 18.24 -8.57
CA GLY A 17 16.00 17.07 -7.83
C GLY A 17 16.11 15.81 -8.69
N CYS A 18 17.29 15.19 -8.76
CA CYS A 18 17.44 13.87 -9.38
C CYS A 18 17.07 12.80 -8.34
N THR A 19 15.88 12.20 -8.46
CA THR A 19 15.57 10.94 -7.77
C THR A 19 15.29 9.84 -8.79
N ALA A 20 15.91 8.68 -8.58
CA ALA A 20 15.82 7.52 -9.46
C ALA A 20 14.84 6.52 -8.87
N SER A 21 13.88 6.05 -9.69
CA SER A 21 13.03 4.92 -9.35
C SER A 21 13.87 3.65 -9.13
N PRO A 22 13.29 2.59 -8.54
CA PRO A 22 13.93 1.27 -8.46
C PRO A 22 14.39 0.71 -9.82
N THR A 23 13.80 1.19 -10.93
CA THR A 23 14.18 0.83 -12.31
C THR A 23 15.19 1.78 -12.96
N GLY A 24 15.75 2.74 -12.21
CA GLY A 24 16.74 3.70 -12.70
C GLY A 24 16.18 4.89 -13.49
N ARG A 25 14.85 4.99 -13.65
CA ARG A 25 14.21 6.16 -14.27
C ARG A 25 14.25 7.38 -13.36
N ASN A 26 14.68 8.53 -13.88
CA ASN A 26 14.53 9.81 -13.19
C ASN A 26 13.05 10.15 -13.06
N GLN A 27 12.57 10.29 -11.84
CA GLN A 27 11.19 10.67 -11.52
C GLN A 27 11.20 11.77 -10.46
N VAL A 28 10.11 12.50 -10.34
CA VAL A 28 9.92 13.42 -9.21
C VAL A 28 9.03 12.71 -8.20
N LEU A 29 9.55 12.49 -6.99
CA LEU A 29 8.76 11.99 -5.86
C LEU A 29 8.10 13.20 -5.18
N LEU A 30 6.78 13.28 -5.26
CA LEU A 30 6.00 14.38 -4.67
C LEU A 30 5.77 14.22 -3.18
N TYR A 31 5.81 12.98 -2.68
CA TYR A 31 5.60 12.63 -1.29
C TYR A 31 6.76 11.77 -0.79
N SER A 32 7.10 11.93 0.50
CA SER A 32 8.02 11.00 1.15
C SER A 32 7.32 9.67 1.46
N SER A 33 8.08 8.62 1.70
CA SER A 33 7.52 7.32 2.13
C SER A 33 6.71 7.44 3.43
N GLY A 34 7.11 8.35 4.32
CA GLY A 34 6.37 8.65 5.55
C GLY A 34 5.03 9.33 5.29
N ASP A 35 5.00 10.34 4.41
CA ASP A 35 3.76 11.02 4.02
C ASP A 35 2.78 10.05 3.35
N MET A 36 3.29 9.18 2.47
CA MET A 36 2.47 8.15 1.82
C MET A 36 1.89 7.18 2.83
N SER A 37 2.70 6.70 3.78
CA SER A 37 2.24 5.82 4.87
C SER A 37 1.12 6.50 5.69
N GLN A 38 1.29 7.77 6.04
CA GLN A 38 0.29 8.53 6.78
C GLN A 38 -1.03 8.68 6.00
N LEU A 39 -0.95 8.96 4.69
CA LEU A 39 -2.13 8.99 3.81
C LEU A 39 -2.79 7.62 3.71
N GLY A 40 -2.01 6.54 3.71
CA GLY A 40 -2.50 5.16 3.75
C GLY A 40 -3.29 4.87 5.03
N VAL A 41 -2.75 5.20 6.20
CA VAL A 41 -3.44 5.10 7.49
C VAL A 41 -4.77 5.86 7.47
N GLN A 42 -4.74 7.14 7.06
CA GLN A 42 -5.95 7.98 7.02
C GLN A 42 -7.01 7.40 6.07
N SER A 43 -6.60 6.96 4.88
CA SER A 43 -7.49 6.37 3.89
C SER A 43 -8.10 5.06 4.40
N PHE A 44 -7.29 4.24 5.07
CA PHE A 44 -7.76 2.96 5.60
C PHE A 44 -8.78 3.14 6.72
N GLU A 45 -8.54 4.08 7.64
CA GLU A 45 -9.51 4.42 8.69
C GLU A 45 -10.81 5.00 8.11
N GLN A 46 -10.73 5.81 7.05
CA GLN A 46 -11.91 6.28 6.36
C GLN A 46 -12.70 5.12 5.72
N ILE A 47 -12.03 4.16 5.08
CA ILE A 47 -12.69 2.99 4.49
C ILE A 47 -13.34 2.13 5.58
N LYS A 48 -12.67 1.89 6.72
CA LYS A 48 -13.23 1.17 7.88
C LYS A 48 -14.51 1.79 8.42
N GLN A 49 -14.70 3.11 8.27
CA GLN A 49 -15.92 3.81 8.67
C GLN A 49 -17.04 3.72 7.63
N GLN A 50 -16.70 3.58 6.35
CA GLN A 50 -17.66 3.58 5.24
C GLN A 50 -18.14 2.17 4.87
N GLU A 51 -17.27 1.18 5.05
CA GLU A 51 -17.51 -0.21 4.70
C GLU A 51 -17.82 -1.04 5.94
N LYS A 52 -18.65 -2.06 5.77
CA LYS A 52 -18.97 -2.98 6.86
C LYS A 52 -17.82 -3.95 7.08
N ILE A 53 -17.20 -3.92 8.26
CA ILE A 53 -16.14 -4.87 8.63
C ILE A 53 -16.73 -6.24 8.97
N ASN A 54 -16.12 -7.29 8.45
CA ASN A 54 -16.41 -8.67 8.81
C ASN A 54 -15.65 -9.04 10.10
N THR A 55 -16.38 -9.50 11.11
CA THR A 55 -15.80 -9.86 12.42
C THR A 55 -15.81 -11.36 12.68
N ASP A 56 -15.96 -12.21 11.65
CA ASP A 56 -15.91 -13.68 11.82
C ASP A 56 -14.47 -14.10 12.18
N PRO A 57 -14.23 -14.64 13.38
CA PRO A 57 -12.88 -15.02 13.79
C PRO A 57 -12.28 -16.14 12.92
N LYS A 58 -13.10 -17.03 12.36
CA LYS A 58 -12.58 -18.11 11.50
C LYS A 58 -12.03 -17.55 10.20
N LEU A 59 -12.77 -16.62 9.59
CA LEU A 59 -12.40 -16.02 8.33
C LEU A 59 -11.18 -15.09 8.51
N ASN A 60 -11.19 -14.27 9.56
CA ASN A 60 -10.06 -13.41 9.90
C ASN A 60 -8.79 -14.22 10.17
N ASN A 61 -8.87 -15.30 10.96
CA ASN A 61 -7.72 -16.19 11.20
C ASN A 61 -7.22 -16.87 9.92
N TYR A 62 -8.13 -17.27 9.02
CA TYR A 62 -7.77 -17.89 7.75
C TYR A 62 -6.98 -16.93 6.85
N VAL A 63 -7.48 -15.70 6.67
CA VAL A 63 -6.80 -14.68 5.86
C VAL A 63 -5.47 -14.28 6.52
N GLN A 64 -5.47 -14.07 7.83
CA GLN A 64 -4.26 -13.71 8.57
C GLN A 64 -3.17 -14.78 8.43
N CYS A 65 -3.52 -16.07 8.54
CA CYS A 65 -2.56 -17.18 8.38
C CYS A 65 -1.88 -17.17 6.99
N ILE A 66 -2.61 -16.82 5.95
CA ILE A 66 -2.06 -16.68 4.60
C ILE A 66 -1.16 -15.46 4.52
N THR A 67 -1.60 -14.30 5.04
CA THR A 67 -0.79 -13.08 5.07
C THR A 67 0.52 -13.30 5.80
N ASP A 68 0.48 -13.89 7.00
CA ASP A 68 1.66 -14.19 7.82
C ASP A 68 2.67 -15.04 7.04
N THR A 69 2.18 -16.06 6.32
CA THR A 69 3.03 -16.90 5.47
C THR A 69 3.71 -16.09 4.35
N LEU A 70 2.98 -15.16 3.74
CA LEU A 70 3.48 -14.32 2.66
C LEU A 70 4.48 -13.27 3.13
N THR A 71 4.42 -12.82 4.40
CA THR A 71 5.37 -11.83 4.94
C THR A 71 6.82 -12.27 4.85
N HIS A 72 7.09 -13.59 4.83
CA HIS A 72 8.44 -14.13 4.66
C HIS A 72 9.03 -13.93 3.26
N TYR A 73 8.21 -13.55 2.28
CA TYR A 73 8.60 -13.41 0.88
C TYR A 73 8.53 -11.98 0.35
N VAL A 74 8.16 -11.00 1.20
CA VAL A 74 8.10 -9.58 0.84
C VAL A 74 9.06 -8.77 1.71
N ASP A 75 9.72 -7.78 1.12
CA ASP A 75 10.79 -7.05 1.81
C ASP A 75 10.25 -6.07 2.88
N GLN A 76 9.03 -5.56 2.74
CA GLN A 76 8.31 -4.69 3.69
C GLN A 76 6.80 -4.70 3.42
N PRO A 77 5.99 -4.17 4.34
CA PRO A 77 6.17 -4.06 5.79
C PRO A 77 6.07 -5.42 6.50
N THR A 78 6.60 -5.50 7.72
CA THR A 78 6.56 -6.74 8.54
C THR A 78 5.25 -6.93 9.31
N ASN A 79 4.48 -5.85 9.51
CA ASN A 79 3.23 -5.86 10.26
C ASN A 79 2.09 -5.37 9.36
N TRP A 80 1.42 -6.30 8.69
CA TRP A 80 0.27 -5.98 7.85
C TRP A 80 -1.02 -5.91 8.69
N ASP A 81 -1.74 -4.80 8.61
CA ASP A 81 -3.10 -4.63 9.14
C ASP A 81 -4.10 -5.08 8.07
N VAL A 82 -4.60 -6.31 8.22
CA VAL A 82 -5.53 -6.92 7.28
C VAL A 82 -6.96 -6.84 7.81
N VAL A 83 -7.85 -6.22 7.05
CA VAL A 83 -9.27 -6.13 7.39
C VAL A 83 -10.13 -6.72 6.29
N ILE A 84 -11.07 -7.57 6.70
CA ILE A 84 -12.05 -8.16 5.80
C ILE A 84 -13.31 -7.29 5.80
N PHE A 85 -13.82 -6.94 4.62
CA PHE A 85 -15.02 -6.15 4.43
C PHE A 85 -16.17 -6.99 3.84
N ASP A 86 -17.35 -6.85 4.43
CA ASP A 86 -18.60 -7.51 4.04
C ASP A 86 -19.18 -6.88 2.76
N SER A 87 -18.59 -7.21 1.62
CA SER A 87 -19.05 -6.76 0.30
C SER A 87 -19.02 -7.91 -0.71
N PRO A 88 -19.98 -7.97 -1.66
CA PRO A 88 -19.96 -8.96 -2.74
C PRO A 88 -18.89 -8.69 -3.81
N GLN A 89 -18.17 -7.57 -3.72
CA GLN A 89 -17.09 -7.23 -4.63
C GLN A 89 -16.00 -8.31 -4.61
N VAL A 90 -15.55 -8.73 -5.79
CA VAL A 90 -14.44 -9.69 -5.96
C VAL A 90 -13.16 -8.88 -6.06
N ASN A 91 -12.67 -8.41 -4.91
CA ASN A 91 -11.50 -7.54 -4.87
C ASN A 91 -10.71 -7.66 -3.54
N ALA A 92 -9.44 -7.28 -3.60
CA ALA A 92 -8.59 -6.92 -2.47
C ALA A 92 -7.78 -5.67 -2.85
N PHE A 93 -7.21 -4.99 -1.87
CA PHE A 93 -6.36 -3.83 -2.13
C PHE A 93 -5.33 -3.67 -1.03
N ALA A 94 -4.18 -3.10 -1.36
CA ALA A 94 -3.19 -2.64 -0.40
C ALA A 94 -3.04 -1.11 -0.41
N LEU A 95 -2.84 -0.51 0.75
CA LEU A 95 -2.49 0.90 0.92
C LEU A 95 -1.08 1.03 1.51
N PRO A 96 -0.39 2.16 1.27
CA PRO A 96 0.89 2.43 1.89
C PRO A 96 0.82 2.31 3.41
N GLY A 97 1.92 1.91 4.03
CA GLY A 97 1.96 1.72 5.49
C GLY A 97 1.52 0.34 5.97
N GLY A 98 1.20 -0.59 5.06
CA GLY A 98 0.96 -1.99 5.40
C GLY A 98 -0.49 -2.31 5.72
N HIS A 99 -1.43 -1.69 5.02
CA HIS A 99 -2.85 -1.94 5.22
C HIS A 99 -3.42 -2.71 4.04
N ILE A 100 -4.13 -3.82 4.30
CA ILE A 100 -4.79 -4.60 3.25
C ILE A 100 -6.28 -4.71 3.56
N GLY A 101 -7.10 -4.40 2.56
CA GLY A 101 -8.53 -4.69 2.57
C GLY A 101 -8.85 -5.91 1.72
N VAL A 102 -9.65 -6.84 2.24
CA VAL A 102 -10.13 -8.02 1.51
C VAL A 102 -11.65 -8.06 1.52
N TYR A 103 -12.30 -8.13 0.35
CA TYR A 103 -13.76 -8.23 0.30
C TYR A 103 -14.24 -9.69 0.33
N THR A 104 -15.34 -9.97 1.03
CA THR A 104 -15.90 -11.34 1.10
C THR A 104 -16.25 -11.93 -0.27
N GLY A 105 -16.53 -11.11 -1.28
CA GLY A 105 -16.72 -11.55 -2.66
C GLY A 105 -15.48 -12.22 -3.24
N LEU A 106 -14.26 -11.74 -2.92
CA LEU A 106 -13.02 -12.40 -3.33
C LEU A 106 -12.90 -13.79 -2.72
N LEU A 107 -13.22 -13.91 -1.42
CA LEU A 107 -13.16 -15.18 -0.68
C LEU A 107 -14.18 -16.21 -1.18
N LYS A 108 -15.24 -15.77 -1.87
CA LYS A 108 -16.18 -16.66 -2.56
C LYS A 108 -15.62 -17.19 -3.88
N VAL A 109 -14.66 -16.53 -4.51
CA VAL A 109 -14.08 -16.96 -5.79
C VAL A 109 -12.75 -17.69 -5.59
N ALA A 110 -11.92 -17.24 -4.66
CA ALA A 110 -10.69 -17.92 -4.25
C ALA A 110 -11.03 -19.16 -3.40
N LYS A 111 -11.19 -20.31 -4.06
CA LYS A 111 -11.62 -21.57 -3.43
C LYS A 111 -10.50 -22.30 -2.69
N THR A 112 -9.26 -21.95 -2.96
CA THR A 112 -8.09 -22.59 -2.35
C THR A 112 -7.18 -21.57 -1.66
N PRO A 113 -6.42 -21.98 -0.63
CA PRO A 113 -5.42 -21.11 0.01
C PRO A 113 -4.44 -20.53 -1.00
N SER A 114 -3.99 -21.31 -1.99
CA SER A 114 -3.06 -20.86 -3.01
C SER A 114 -3.64 -19.78 -3.92
N GLN A 115 -4.94 -19.85 -4.24
CA GLN A 115 -5.61 -18.82 -5.04
C GLN A 115 -5.71 -17.49 -4.28
N LEU A 116 -6.07 -17.55 -2.99
CA LEU A 116 -6.09 -16.36 -2.16
C LEU A 116 -4.67 -15.80 -1.96
N ALA A 117 -3.70 -16.67 -1.70
CA ALA A 117 -2.30 -16.28 -1.53
C ALA A 117 -1.73 -15.60 -2.78
N ALA A 118 -2.12 -16.02 -3.99
CA ALA A 118 -1.70 -15.36 -5.23
C ALA A 118 -2.19 -13.91 -5.31
N VAL A 119 -3.45 -13.65 -4.94
CA VAL A 119 -4.02 -12.29 -4.93
C VAL A 119 -3.40 -11.47 -3.80
N MET A 120 -3.35 -12.02 -2.58
CA MET A 120 -2.74 -11.32 -1.44
C MET A 120 -1.26 -10.99 -1.71
N GLY A 121 -0.50 -11.91 -2.30
CA GLY A 121 0.88 -11.69 -2.68
C GLY A 121 1.04 -10.59 -3.73
N HIS A 122 0.14 -10.55 -4.74
CA HIS A 122 0.09 -9.44 -5.69
C HIS A 122 -0.09 -8.09 -4.97
N GLU A 123 -1.10 -7.98 -4.10
CA GLU A 123 -1.38 -6.77 -3.34
C GLU A 123 -0.21 -6.34 -2.43
N MET A 124 0.43 -7.29 -1.76
CA MET A 124 1.57 -7.01 -0.87
C MET A 124 2.77 -6.46 -1.63
N THR A 125 3.00 -6.88 -2.88
CA THR A 125 4.11 -6.38 -3.71
C THR A 125 3.86 -5.02 -4.37
N LEU A 126 2.65 -4.46 -4.22
CA LEU A 126 2.36 -3.11 -4.71
C LEU A 126 3.05 -2.02 -3.88
N TRP A 127 3.63 -2.37 -2.73
CA TRP A 127 4.24 -1.43 -1.78
C TRP A 127 5.61 -1.88 -1.27
#